data_AF-A0A178IP10-F1
#
_entry.id   AF-A0A178IP10-F1
#
_cell.length_a   1.000
_cell.length_b   1.000
_cell.length_c   1.000
_cell.angle_alpha   90.00
_cell.angle_beta   90.00
_cell.angle_gamma   90.00
#
_symmetry.space_group_name_H-M   'P 1'
#
loop_
_entity.id
_entity.type
_entity.pdbx_description
1 polymer ?
#
loop_
_entity_poly.entity_id
_entity_poly.type
_entity_poly.pdbx_seq_one_letter_code
_entity_poly.pdbx_strand_id
1 'polypeptide(L)'
;MVIFASESELLEILDRADAMIAACVAGSLGIHEFIDQLGHLHGYHALDGHESDAEEIAMLARYCSRVEWIERVLEEVGGICADDDASKEAYVKAGRFDSSEALRRLRALVES
;
A
#
# COMPACT_ATOMS: atom_id res chain seq x y z
N MET A 1 -15.17 16.87 5.38
CA MET A 1 -13.95 17.42 4.78
C MET A 1 -13.97 16.95 3.35
N VAL A 2 -13.62 17.78 2.37
CA VAL A 2 -13.48 17.28 0.99
C VAL A 2 -12.07 16.76 0.86
N ILE A 3 -11.95 15.45 0.65
CA ILE A 3 -10.70 14.71 0.41
C ILE A 3 -10.29 14.85 -1.06
N PHE A 4 -11.25 14.70 -1.97
CA PHE A 4 -11.01 14.74 -3.42
C PHE A 4 -11.75 15.93 -4.04
N ALA A 5 -11.02 16.84 -4.66
CA ALA A 5 -11.57 17.94 -5.44
C ALA A 5 -12.27 17.45 -6.72
N SER A 6 -11.90 16.27 -7.25
CA SER A 6 -12.55 15.65 -8.42
C SER A 6 -12.24 14.16 -8.56
N GLU A 7 -13.01 13.46 -9.41
CA GLU A 7 -12.73 12.07 -9.80
C GLU A 7 -11.38 11.91 -10.52
N SER A 8 -10.93 12.93 -11.25
CA SER A 8 -9.60 12.93 -11.88
C SER A 8 -8.47 12.94 -10.84
N GLU A 9 -8.65 13.66 -9.72
CA GLU A 9 -7.65 13.67 -8.64
C GLU A 9 -7.56 12.29 -7.96
N LEU A 10 -8.69 11.63 -7.70
CA LEU A 10 -8.69 10.26 -7.19
C LEU A 10 -7.92 9.32 -8.14
N LEU A 11 -8.16 9.41 -9.45
CA LEU A 11 -7.45 8.59 -10.43
C LEU A 11 -5.94 8.86 -10.43
N GLU A 12 -5.51 10.12 -10.34
CA GLU A 12 -4.09 10.46 -10.23
C GLU A 12 -3.45 9.86 -8.98
N ILE A 13 -4.16 9.83 -7.85
CA ILE A 13 -3.69 9.21 -6.60
C ILE A 13 -3.55 7.69 -6.78
N LEU A 14 -4.54 7.03 -7.37
CA LEU A 14 -4.50 5.59 -7.62
C LEU A 14 -3.39 5.22 -8.63
N ASP A 15 -3.19 6.03 -9.68
CA ASP A 15 -2.12 5.82 -10.67
C ASP A 15 -0.73 5.98 -10.04
N ARG A 16 -0.57 6.92 -9.11
CA ARG A 16 0.67 7.07 -8.32
C ARG A 16 0.92 5.85 -7.45
N ALA A 17 -0.09 5.29 -6.81
CA ALA A 17 0.03 4.08 -6.02
C ALA A 17 0.50 2.89 -6.89
N ASP A 18 -0.12 2.68 -8.05
CA ASP A 18 0.28 1.63 -8.99
C ASP A 18 1.73 1.83 -9.50
N ALA A 19 2.13 3.07 -9.78
CA ALA A 19 3.49 3.40 -10.18
C ALA A 19 4.52 3.09 -9.07
N MET A 20 4.19 3.36 -7.80
CA MET A 20 5.04 3.01 -6.65
C MET A 20 5.20 1.49 -6.52
N ILE A 21 4.10 0.73 -6.66
CA ILE A 21 4.12 -0.74 -6.63
C ILE A 21 5.04 -1.27 -7.73
N ALA A 22 4.86 -0.82 -8.97
CA ALA A 22 5.68 -1.22 -10.10
C ALA A 22 7.17 -0.86 -9.90
N ALA A 23 7.46 0.34 -9.41
CA ALA A 23 8.82 0.80 -9.13
C ALA A 23 9.50 -0.05 -8.05
N CYS A 24 8.76 -0.49 -7.03
CA CYS A 24 9.29 -1.34 -5.98
C CYS A 24 9.61 -2.75 -6.49
N VAL A 25 8.69 -3.37 -7.24
CA VAL A 25 8.91 -4.67 -7.90
C VAL A 25 10.13 -4.65 -8.81
N ALA A 26 10.26 -3.59 -9.62
CA ALA A 26 11.38 -3.34 -10.53
C ALA A 26 12.71 -3.03 -9.82
N GLY A 27 12.68 -2.74 -8.51
CA GLY A 27 13.86 -2.43 -7.71
C GLY A 27 14.37 -0.99 -7.85
N SER A 28 13.60 -0.11 -8.50
CA SER A 28 13.91 1.33 -8.57
C SER A 28 13.42 2.12 -7.34
N LEU A 29 12.59 1.51 -6.50
CA LEU A 29 12.13 2.04 -5.20
C LEU A 29 12.40 0.99 -4.11
N GLY A 30 13.08 1.39 -3.03
CA GLY A 30 13.38 0.47 -1.92
C GLY A 30 12.13 0.07 -1.15
N ILE A 31 12.07 -1.17 -0.63
CA ILE A 31 10.85 -1.71 0.00
C ILE A 31 10.40 -0.91 1.24
N HIS A 32 11.33 -0.43 2.07
CA HIS A 32 10.98 0.41 3.22
C HIS A 32 10.44 1.77 2.80
N GLU A 33 11.06 2.41 1.81
CA GLU A 33 10.61 3.69 1.26
C GLU A 33 9.23 3.54 0.59
N PHE A 34 9.02 2.45 -0.14
CA PHE A 34 7.76 2.09 -0.76
C PHE A 34 6.62 1.98 0.28
N ILE A 35 6.83 1.24 1.36
CA ILE A 35 5.81 1.02 2.39
C ILE A 35 5.45 2.33 3.09
N ASP A 36 6.45 3.15 3.40
CA ASP A 36 6.23 4.46 4.00
C ASP A 36 5.41 5.37 3.08
N GLN A 37 5.81 5.48 1.80
CA GLN A 37 5.13 6.35 0.84
C GLN A 37 3.72 5.86 0.48
N LEU A 38 3.54 4.56 0.24
CA LEU A 38 2.23 3.99 -0.11
C LEU A 38 1.28 4.04 1.10
N GLY A 39 1.78 3.72 2.29
CA GLY A 39 1.01 3.80 3.53
C GLY A 39 0.60 5.25 3.85
N HIS A 40 1.52 6.20 3.65
CA HIS A 40 1.22 7.63 3.79
C HIS A 40 0.17 8.08 2.77
N LEU A 41 0.32 7.72 1.49
CA LEU A 41 -0.65 8.05 0.44
C LEU A 41 -2.04 7.49 0.75
N HIS A 42 -2.11 6.22 1.15
CA HIS A 42 -3.37 5.56 1.53
C HIS A 42 -4.05 6.26 2.71
N GLY A 43 -3.31 6.53 3.79
CA GLY A 43 -3.84 7.17 4.98
C GLY A 43 -4.18 8.64 4.78
N TYR A 44 -3.33 9.41 4.10
CA TYR A 44 -3.52 10.84 3.86
C TYR A 44 -4.76 11.13 3.01
N HIS A 45 -5.07 10.27 2.05
CA HIS A 45 -6.24 10.39 1.19
C HIS A 45 -7.44 9.56 1.67
N ALA A 46 -7.40 9.00 2.89
CA ALA A 46 -8.48 8.19 3.48
C ALA A 46 -9.13 7.24 2.45
N LEU A 47 -8.32 6.45 1.74
CA LEU A 47 -8.79 5.65 0.60
C LEU A 47 -9.81 4.57 1.00
N ASP A 48 -9.81 4.15 2.26
CA ASP A 48 -10.82 3.31 2.90
C ASP A 48 -12.18 4.01 3.13
N GLY A 49 -12.26 5.30 2.81
CA GLY A 49 -13.46 6.13 2.88
C GLY A 49 -13.84 6.61 4.27
N HIS A 50 -13.02 6.41 5.32
CA HIS A 50 -13.43 6.73 6.70
C HIS A 50 -13.64 8.22 6.97
N GLU A 51 -13.04 9.09 6.15
CA GLU A 51 -13.22 10.56 6.20
C GLU A 51 -14.08 11.13 5.06
N SER A 52 -14.55 10.27 4.16
CA SER A 52 -15.28 10.65 2.95
C SER A 52 -16.76 10.95 3.20
N ASP A 53 -17.32 11.89 2.43
CA ASP A 53 -18.77 12.11 2.38
C ASP A 53 -19.49 11.13 1.42
N ALA A 54 -20.80 11.29 1.25
CA ALA A 54 -21.60 10.38 0.41
C ALA A 54 -21.25 10.43 -1.09
N GLU A 55 -20.80 11.56 -1.60
CA GLU A 55 -20.38 11.70 -3.01
C GLU A 55 -19.02 11.04 -3.21
N GLU A 56 -18.09 11.27 -2.29
CA GLU A 56 -16.76 10.65 -2.28
C GLU A 56 -16.83 9.14 -2.10
N ILE A 57 -17.67 8.63 -1.19
CA ILE A 57 -17.92 7.19 -1.03
C ILE A 57 -18.46 6.59 -2.34
N ALA A 58 -19.40 7.27 -3.01
CA ALA A 58 -19.94 6.80 -4.28
C ALA A 58 -18.89 6.81 -5.40
N MET A 59 -17.91 7.69 -5.32
CA MET A 59 -16.76 7.75 -6.24
C MET A 59 -15.78 6.61 -5.95
N LEU A 60 -15.35 6.44 -4.69
CA LEU A 60 -14.48 5.35 -4.25
C LEU A 60 -15.06 3.97 -4.58
N ALA A 61 -16.38 3.80 -4.42
CA ALA A 61 -17.08 2.57 -4.78
C ALA A 61 -16.93 2.17 -6.26
N ARG A 62 -16.72 3.12 -7.18
CA ARG A 62 -16.46 2.82 -8.60
C ARG A 62 -15.07 2.26 -8.84
N TYR A 63 -14.13 2.55 -7.94
CA TYR A 63 -12.73 2.15 -8.00
C TYR A 63 -12.33 1.22 -6.84
N CYS A 64 -13.31 0.59 -6.20
CA CYS A 64 -13.08 -0.23 -5.01
C CYS A 64 -12.04 -1.34 -5.25
N SER A 65 -12.03 -1.95 -6.43
CA SER A 65 -11.04 -2.97 -6.79
C SER A 65 -9.60 -2.46 -6.78
N ARG A 66 -9.36 -1.18 -7.13
CA ARG A 66 -8.03 -0.57 -7.06
C ARG A 66 -7.64 -0.21 -5.63
N VAL A 67 -8.61 0.25 -4.83
CA VAL A 67 -8.40 0.52 -3.40
C VAL A 67 -8.08 -0.78 -2.66
N GLU A 68 -8.89 -1.82 -2.83
CA GLU A 68 -8.68 -3.16 -2.26
C GLU A 68 -7.34 -3.76 -2.67
N TRP A 69 -6.90 -3.49 -3.91
CA TRP A 69 -5.57 -3.90 -4.36
C TRP A 69 -4.45 -3.21 -3.58
N ILE A 70 -4.54 -1.90 -3.36
CA ILE A 70 -3.57 -1.14 -2.56
C ILE A 70 -3.57 -1.64 -1.11
N GLU A 71 -4.74 -1.85 -0.52
CA GLU A 71 -4.88 -2.39 0.84
C GLU A 71 -4.25 -3.77 0.97
N ARG A 72 -4.52 -4.67 0.01
CA ARG A 72 -3.93 -6.01 -0.02
C ARG A 72 -2.41 -5.97 -0.14
N VAL A 73 -1.88 -5.05 -0.96
CA VAL A 73 -0.44 -4.85 -1.07
C VAL A 73 0.16 -4.40 0.26
N LEU A 74 -0.46 -3.41 0.93
CA LEU A 74 -0.03 -2.93 2.25
C LEU A 74 -0.10 -4.02 3.33
N GLU A 75 -1.15 -4.85 3.32
CA GLU A 75 -1.29 -5.99 4.22
C GLU A 75 -0.17 -7.01 4.02
N GLU A 76 0.09 -7.40 2.76
CA GLU A 76 1.06 -8.41 2.40
C GLU A 76 2.48 -8.05 2.86
N VAL A 77 2.84 -6.76 2.79
CA VAL A 77 4.18 -6.27 3.14
C VAL A 77 4.27 -5.63 4.54
N GLY A 78 3.13 -5.38 5.21
CA GLY A 78 3.06 -4.66 6.49
C GLY A 78 3.73 -5.38 7.67
N GLY A 79 4.01 -6.68 7.52
CA GLY A 79 4.77 -7.47 8.48
C GLY A 79 6.29 -7.22 8.45
N ILE A 80 6.79 -6.38 7.55
CA ILE A 80 8.22 -6.05 7.48
C ILE A 80 8.77 -5.51 8.82
N CYS A 81 10.01 -5.82 9.12
CA CYS A 81 10.80 -5.22 10.19
C CYS A 81 12.22 -4.91 9.70
N ALA A 82 13.07 -4.35 10.57
CA ALA A 82 14.48 -4.20 10.24
C ALA A 82 15.13 -5.58 10.04
N ASP A 83 16.03 -5.71 9.06
CA ASP A 83 16.67 -6.99 8.74
C ASP A 83 17.37 -7.63 9.95
N ASP A 84 18.02 -6.82 10.80
CA ASP A 84 18.67 -7.27 12.04
C ASP A 84 17.67 -7.75 13.12
N ASP A 85 16.40 -7.36 13.02
CA ASP A 85 15.33 -7.77 13.93
C ASP A 85 14.63 -9.05 13.46
N ALA A 86 14.65 -9.35 12.17
CA ALA A 86 13.87 -10.43 11.57
C ALA A 86 14.22 -11.82 12.15
N SER A 87 15.48 -12.03 12.58
CA SER A 87 15.90 -13.27 13.23
C SER A 87 15.61 -13.35 14.73
N LYS A 88 15.13 -12.27 15.36
CA LYS A 88 14.82 -12.25 16.80
C LYS A 88 13.56 -13.06 17.06
N GLU A 89 13.63 -13.94 18.07
CA GLU A 89 12.53 -14.87 18.39
C GLU A 89 11.18 -14.17 18.59
N ALA A 90 11.17 -12.99 19.21
CA ALA A 90 9.96 -12.20 19.40
C ALA A 90 9.32 -11.74 18.07
N TYR A 91 10.13 -11.38 17.08
CA TYR A 91 9.69 -10.91 15.77
C TYR A 91 9.19 -12.07 14.91
N VAL A 92 9.91 -13.20 14.93
CA VAL A 92 9.46 -14.44 14.28
C VAL A 92 8.11 -14.89 14.84
N LYS A 93 7.94 -14.89 16.18
CA LYS A 93 6.66 -15.22 16.82
C LYS A 93 5.52 -14.25 16.46
N ALA A 94 5.87 -12.99 16.18
CA ALA A 94 4.93 -11.97 15.72
C ALA A 94 4.66 -12.02 14.20
N GLY A 95 5.20 -13.01 13.48
CA GLY A 95 5.04 -13.16 12.04
C GLY A 95 5.76 -12.10 11.21
N ARG A 96 6.74 -11.40 11.80
CA ARG A 96 7.53 -10.36 11.13
C ARG A 96 8.57 -10.97 10.21
N PHE A 97 8.98 -10.22 9.20
CA PHE A 97 9.95 -10.65 8.19
C PHE A 97 10.87 -9.52 7.73
N ASP A 98 11.98 -9.88 7.10
CA ASP A 98 12.97 -8.93 6.58
C ASP A 98 12.53 -8.29 5.25
N SER A 99 13.35 -7.35 4.76
CA SER A 99 13.15 -6.65 3.50
C SER A 99 13.12 -7.57 2.28
N SER A 100 13.88 -8.67 2.31
CA SER A 100 14.00 -9.60 1.18
C SER A 100 12.74 -10.44 1.03
N GLU A 101 12.19 -10.94 2.13
CA GLU A 101 10.93 -11.66 2.18
C GLU A 101 9.74 -10.75 1.82
N ALA A 102 9.74 -9.50 2.29
CA ALA A 102 8.72 -8.50 1.91
C ALA A 102 8.68 -8.29 0.39
N LEU A 103 9.85 -8.08 -0.24
CA LEU A 103 9.95 -7.91 -1.68
C LEU A 103 9.55 -9.19 -2.45
N ARG A 104 9.92 -10.37 -1.94
CA ARG A 104 9.53 -11.65 -2.53
C ARG A 104 8.01 -11.81 -2.53
N ARG A 105 7.33 -11.49 -1.42
CA ARG A 105 5.87 -11.54 -1.30
C ARG A 105 5.19 -10.54 -2.23
N LEU A 106 5.68 -9.31 -2.28
CA LEU A 106 5.17 -8.29 -3.19
C LEU A 106 5.22 -8.74 -4.65
N ARG A 107 6.37 -9.30 -5.08
CA ARG A 107 6.51 -9.84 -6.45
C ARG A 107 5.54 -10.98 -6.73
N ALA A 108 5.43 -11.93 -5.80
CA ALA A 108 4.51 -13.04 -5.93
C ALA A 108 3.04 -12.58 -6.01
N LEU A 109 2.68 -11.53 -5.29
CA LEU A 109 1.35 -10.93 -5.30
C LEU A 109 1.05 -10.21 -6.63
N VAL A 110 2.04 -9.52 -7.22
CA VAL A 110 1.87 -8.81 -8.51
C VAL A 110 1.84 -9.78 -9.70
N GLU A 111 2.45 -10.95 -9.57
CA GLU A 111 2.48 -11.98 -10.61
C GLU A 111 1.30 -12.98 -10.55
N SER A 112 0.43 -12.91 -9.52
CA SER A 112 -0.70 -13.83 -9.30
C SER A 112 -1.97 -13.46 -10.05
#